data_AF-A0A8X6UDB8-F1
#
_entry.id   AF-A0A8X6UDB8-F1
#
_cell.length_a   1.000
_cell.length_b   1.000
_cell.length_c   1.000
_cell.angle_alpha   90.00
_cell.angle_beta   90.00
_cell.angle_gamma   90.00
#
_symmetry.space_group_name_H-M   'P 1'
#
loop_
_entity.id
_entity.type
_entity.pdbx_description
1 polymer ?
#
loop_
_entity_poly.entity_id
_entity_poly.type
_entity_poly.pdbx_seq_one_letter_code
_entity_poly.pdbx_strand_id
1 'polypeptide(L)'
;VIEEKKRRYLKEGENYDDRKRKAMLDLMLEYHLNSNVLSEEDIKEEVLTFILAGHETSASTIMWALFLIGHHQDVQVKIKDELDRVFGEDVERYASESDLNELNYLEYVIKVGFLLKKTITKIEKP
;
A
#
# COMPACT_ATOMS: atom_id res chain seq x y z
N VAL A 1 -1.27 11.99 17.03
CA VAL A 1 -0.34 11.52 15.97
C VAL A 1 0.62 12.62 15.52
N ILE A 2 0.17 13.71 14.88
CA ILE A 2 1.07 14.78 14.39
C ILE A 2 1.87 15.44 15.52
N GLU A 3 1.20 15.90 16.59
CA GLU A 3 1.84 16.47 17.78
C GLU A 3 2.83 15.53 18.50
N GLU A 4 2.57 14.23 18.41
CA GLU A 4 3.41 13.20 19.01
C GLU A 4 4.66 12.95 18.16
N LYS A 5 4.49 12.84 16.84
CA LYS A 5 5.59 12.75 15.89
C LYS A 5 6.46 14.00 15.94
N LYS A 6 5.87 15.19 15.97
CA LYS A 6 6.59 16.47 16.11
C LYS A 6 7.43 16.52 17.39
N ARG A 7 6.87 16.12 18.54
CA ARG A 7 7.63 16.00 19.80
C ARG A 7 8.77 15.00 19.72
N ARG A 8 8.59 13.90 18.98
CA ARG A 8 9.64 12.91 18.76
C ARG A 8 10.76 13.46 17.88
N TYR A 9 10.41 14.14 16.79
CA TYR A 9 11.36 14.83 15.90
C TYR A 9 12.21 15.86 16.65
N LEU A 10 11.58 16.70 17.48
CA LEU A 10 12.29 17.72 18.26
C LEU A 10 13.19 17.11 19.36
N LYS A 11 12.89 15.90 19.84
CA LYS A 11 13.71 15.19 20.85
C LYS A 11 14.88 14.40 20.25
N GLU A 12 14.74 13.89 19.04
CA GLU A 12 15.75 13.07 18.36
C GLU A 12 16.74 13.91 17.52
N GLY A 13 16.67 15.25 17.61
CA GLY A 13 17.23 16.27 16.70
C GLY A 13 18.73 16.27 16.36
N GLU A 14 19.52 15.28 16.76
CA GLU A 14 20.93 15.11 16.34
C GLU A 14 21.36 13.65 16.13
N ASN A 15 20.50 12.66 16.41
CA ASN A 15 20.82 11.23 16.28
C ASN A 15 19.91 10.55 15.25
N TYR A 16 19.68 11.26 14.16
CA TYR A 16 18.71 10.91 13.14
C TYR A 16 19.38 10.07 12.04
N ASP A 17 19.10 8.78 12.00
CA ASP A 17 19.64 7.86 10.99
C ASP A 17 18.93 8.10 9.65
N ASP A 18 19.54 8.93 8.80
CA ASP A 18 19.05 9.30 7.47
C ASP A 18 18.93 8.10 6.50
N ARG A 19 19.45 6.93 6.90
CA ARG A 19 19.34 5.67 6.13
C ARG A 19 18.01 4.95 6.31
N LYS A 20 17.15 5.37 7.24
CA LYS A 20 15.86 4.73 7.49
C LYS A 20 14.79 5.27 6.54
N ARG A 21 14.07 4.39 5.83
CA ARG A 21 12.91 4.78 4.99
C ARG A 21 11.92 5.60 5.83
N LYS A 22 11.73 6.87 5.48
CA LYS A 22 10.78 7.79 6.13
C LYS A 22 9.37 7.53 5.59
N ALA A 23 8.37 7.49 6.46
CA ALA A 23 6.99 7.51 5.99
C ALA A 23 6.67 8.88 5.37
N MET A 24 5.63 8.96 4.53
CA MET A 24 5.24 10.22 3.89
C MET A 24 4.99 11.37 4.89
N LEU A 25 4.24 11.10 5.97
CA LEU A 25 3.97 12.09 7.01
C LEU A 25 5.27 12.59 7.68
N ASP A 26 6.27 11.72 7.81
CA ASP A 26 7.56 12.05 8.39
C ASP A 26 8.34 13.03 7.50
N LEU A 27 8.34 12.79 6.19
CA LEU A 27 8.91 13.70 5.19
C LEU A 27 8.22 15.07 5.23
N MET A 28 6.88 15.10 5.25
CA MET A 28 6.13 16.36 5.25
C MET A 28 6.37 17.20 6.52
N LEU A 29 6.49 16.55 7.68
CA LEU A 29 6.84 17.23 8.94
C LEU A 29 8.25 17.82 8.90
N GLU A 30 9.21 17.11 8.32
CA GLU A 30 10.58 17.62 8.12
C GLU A 30 10.59 18.87 7.23
N TYR A 31 9.84 18.86 6.12
CA TYR A 31 9.69 20.03 5.25
C TYR A 31 9.01 21.22 5.96
N HIS A 32 7.97 20.96 6.75
CA HIS A 32 7.32 21.99 7.57
C HIS A 32 8.31 22.64 8.55
N LEU A 33 9.10 21.83 9.27
CA LEU A 33 10.05 22.32 10.27
C LEU A 33 11.25 23.07 9.66
N ASN A 34 11.75 22.65 8.50
CA ASN A 34 12.95 23.21 7.89
C ASN A 34 12.69 24.42 6.98
N SER A 35 11.53 24.46 6.31
CA SER A 35 11.25 25.46 5.26
C SER A 35 9.99 26.27 5.49
N ASN A 36 9.14 25.88 6.45
CA ASN A 36 7.89 26.56 6.81
C ASN A 36 6.93 26.79 5.61
N VAL A 37 7.10 26.04 4.51
CA VAL A 37 6.33 26.16 3.27
C VAL A 37 4.96 25.49 3.38
N LEU A 38 4.86 24.41 4.14
CA LEU A 38 3.62 23.68 4.42
C LEU A 38 3.14 24.05 5.82
N SER A 39 1.86 24.38 6.01
CA SER A 39 1.28 24.50 7.35
C SER A 39 0.90 23.13 7.90
N GLU A 40 0.67 23.04 9.21
CA GLU A 40 0.17 21.78 9.81
C GLU A 40 -1.22 21.39 9.30
N GLU A 41 -2.02 22.38 8.89
CA GLU A 41 -3.34 22.12 8.31
C GLU A 41 -3.20 21.52 6.91
N ASP A 42 -2.33 22.10 6.08
CA ASP A 42 -2.03 21.55 4.75
C ASP A 42 -1.53 20.10 4.87
N ILE A 43 -0.66 19.80 5.85
CA ILE A 43 -0.18 18.43 6.08
C ILE A 43 -1.33 17.47 6.40
N LYS A 44 -2.28 17.88 7.25
CA LYS A 44 -3.44 17.04 7.58
C LYS A 44 -4.32 16.80 6.37
N GLU A 45 -4.64 17.86 5.63
CA GLU A 45 -5.52 17.80 4.46
C GLU A 45 -4.92 16.91 3.36
N GLU A 46 -3.63 17.07 3.07
CA GLU A 46 -2.93 16.25 2.07
C GLU A 46 -2.85 14.79 2.51
N VAL A 47 -2.43 14.50 3.76
CA VAL A 47 -2.36 13.12 4.27
C VAL A 47 -3.73 12.44 4.20
N LEU A 48 -4.80 13.16 4.57
CA LEU A 48 -6.16 12.64 4.45
C LEU A 48 -6.53 12.36 3.00
N THR A 49 -6.21 13.27 2.09
CA THR A 49 -6.46 13.12 0.65
C THR A 49 -5.80 11.87 0.09
N PHE A 50 -4.52 11.61 0.43
CA PHE A 50 -3.82 10.40 0.01
C PHE A 50 -4.46 9.12 0.56
N ILE A 51 -4.86 9.12 1.84
CA ILE A 51 -5.52 7.96 2.45
C ILE A 51 -6.86 7.69 1.77
N LEU A 52 -7.69 8.70 1.57
CA LEU A 52 -9.00 8.55 0.93
C LEU A 52 -8.86 8.04 -0.51
N ALA A 53 -7.98 8.67 -1.30
CA ALA A 53 -7.74 8.26 -2.68
C ALA A 53 -7.20 6.82 -2.78
N GLY A 54 -6.30 6.43 -1.88
CA GLY A 54 -5.72 5.09 -1.83
C GLY A 54 -6.68 4.03 -1.31
N HIS A 55 -7.54 4.37 -0.34
CA HIS A 55 -8.42 3.42 0.32
C HIS A 55 -9.48 2.87 -0.63
N GLU A 56 -10.27 3.73 -1.26
CA GLU A 56 -11.37 3.29 -2.13
C GLU A 56 -10.85 2.50 -3.35
N THR A 57 -9.73 2.95 -3.93
CA THR A 57 -9.13 2.32 -5.09
C THR A 57 -8.55 0.95 -4.77
N SER A 58 -7.81 0.82 -3.66
CA SER A 58 -7.23 -0.45 -3.21
C SER A 58 -8.31 -1.44 -2.76
N ALA A 59 -9.27 -0.99 -1.95
CA ALA A 59 -10.36 -1.84 -1.47
C ALA A 59 -11.18 -2.44 -2.62
N SER A 60 -11.56 -1.60 -3.60
CA SER A 60 -12.28 -2.07 -4.78
C SER A 60 -11.46 -3.05 -5.61
N THR A 61 -10.15 -2.81 -5.75
CA THR A 61 -9.26 -3.71 -6.51
C THR A 61 -9.16 -5.08 -5.87
N ILE A 62 -8.97 -5.12 -4.55
CA ILE A 62 -8.91 -6.36 -3.77
C ILE A 62 -10.25 -7.11 -3.88
N MET A 63 -11.37 -6.39 -3.77
CA MET A 63 -12.70 -7.00 -3.94
C MET A 63 -12.85 -7.69 -5.30
N TRP A 64 -12.46 -7.03 -6.40
CA TRP A 64 -12.51 -7.63 -7.74
C TRP A 64 -11.54 -8.79 -7.90
N ALA A 65 -10.33 -8.68 -7.35
CA ALA A 65 -9.36 -9.78 -7.38
C ALA A 65 -9.91 -11.01 -6.63
N LEU A 66 -10.46 -10.84 -5.42
CA LEU A 66 -11.08 -11.92 -4.65
C LEU A 66 -12.31 -12.49 -5.37
N PHE A 67 -13.12 -11.65 -6.01
CA PHE A 67 -14.24 -12.11 -6.82
C PHE A 67 -13.77 -13.03 -7.95
N LEU A 68 -12.74 -12.65 -8.71
CA LEU A 68 -12.16 -13.49 -9.76
C LEU A 68 -11.60 -14.79 -9.20
N ILE A 69 -10.82 -14.71 -8.12
CA ILE A 69 -10.23 -15.89 -7.47
C ILE A 69 -11.34 -16.85 -7.04
N GLY A 70 -12.40 -16.35 -6.38
CA GLY A 70 -13.51 -17.15 -5.89
C GLY A 70 -14.31 -17.88 -6.99
N HIS A 71 -14.37 -17.31 -8.20
CA HIS A 71 -15.15 -17.87 -9.32
C HIS A 71 -14.32 -18.75 -10.29
N HIS A 72 -13.00 -18.72 -10.20
CA HIS A 72 -12.11 -19.43 -11.11
C HIS A 72 -11.22 -20.42 -10.35
N GLN A 73 -11.67 -21.68 -10.27
CA GLN A 73 -10.97 -22.73 -9.53
C GLN A 73 -9.57 -23.02 -10.12
N ASP A 74 -9.40 -22.90 -11.44
CA ASP A 74 -8.10 -23.03 -12.10
C ASP A 74 -7.12 -21.93 -11.69
N VAL A 75 -7.62 -20.72 -11.43
CA VAL A 75 -6.83 -19.61 -10.89
C VAL A 75 -6.44 -19.88 -9.44
N GLN A 76 -7.35 -20.40 -8.62
CA GLN A 76 -7.05 -20.77 -7.22
C GLN A 76 -5.94 -21.81 -7.14
N VAL A 77 -5.99 -22.85 -7.97
CA VAL A 77 -4.95 -23.89 -8.01
C VAL A 77 -3.59 -23.27 -8.37
N LYS A 78 -3.53 -22.43 -9.41
CA LYS A 78 -2.27 -21.78 -9.80
C LYS A 78 -1.71 -20.84 -8.72
N ILE A 79 -2.57 -20.09 -8.03
CA ILE A 79 -2.15 -19.25 -6.89
C ILE A 79 -1.63 -20.12 -5.76
N LYS A 80 -2.32 -21.23 -5.45
CA LYS A 80 -1.88 -22.16 -4.41
C LYS A 80 -0.53 -22.76 -4.75
N ASP A 81 -0.33 -23.23 -5.98
CA ASP A 81 0.95 -23.80 -6.43
C ASP A 81 2.09 -22.75 -6.34
N GLU A 82 1.80 -21.49 -6.64
CA GLU A 82 2.75 -20.39 -6.48
C GLU A 82 3.08 -20.12 -5.00
N LEU A 83 2.07 -20.06 -4.13
CA LEU A 83 2.26 -19.87 -2.69
C LEU A 83 3.06 -21.02 -2.08
N ASP A 84 2.71 -22.26 -2.41
CA ASP A 84 3.40 -23.45 -1.92
C ASP A 84 4.87 -23.46 -2.40
N ARG A 85 5.16 -22.94 -3.61
CA ARG A 85 6.54 -22.77 -4.12
C ARG A 85 7.34 -21.71 -3.35
N VAL A 86 6.72 -20.56 -3.03
CA VAL A 86 7.40 -19.41 -2.42
C VAL A 86 7.55 -19.56 -0.90
N PHE A 87 6.52 -20.06 -0.22
CA PHE A 87 6.51 -20.20 1.23
C PHE A 87 6.95 -21.60 1.70
N GLY A 88 6.85 -22.62 0.84
CA GLY A 88 7.23 -23.98 1.18
C GLY A 88 6.40 -24.51 2.35
N GLU A 89 7.08 -25.12 3.33
CA GLU A 89 6.45 -25.67 4.54
C GLU A 89 6.24 -24.63 5.65
N ASP A 90 6.85 -23.44 5.54
CA ASP A 90 6.76 -22.40 6.57
C ASP A 90 5.60 -21.44 6.27
N VAL A 91 4.40 -21.89 6.64
CA VAL A 91 3.13 -21.15 6.44
C VAL A 91 2.86 -20.09 7.51
N GLU A 92 3.62 -20.07 8.60
CA GLU A 92 3.43 -19.14 9.72
C GLU A 92 4.36 -17.92 9.64
N ARG A 93 5.39 -17.96 8.78
CA ARG A 93 6.28 -16.80 8.59
C ARG A 93 5.59 -15.65 7.87
N TYR A 94 5.96 -14.43 8.26
CA TYR A 94 5.58 -13.24 7.51
C TYR A 94 6.25 -13.20 6.14
N ALA A 95 5.51 -12.70 5.14
CA ALA A 95 6.04 -12.44 3.82
C ALA A 95 7.13 -11.36 3.85
N SER A 96 8.29 -11.67 3.28
CA SER A 96 9.39 -10.73 3.06
C SER A 96 9.25 -10.02 1.71
N GLU A 97 10.01 -8.93 1.51
CA GLU A 97 10.03 -8.24 0.20
C GLU A 97 10.47 -9.17 -0.94
N SER A 98 11.39 -10.11 -0.69
CA SER A 98 11.80 -11.09 -1.71
C SER A 98 10.67 -12.06 -2.06
N ASP A 99 9.86 -12.47 -1.09
CA ASP A 99 8.73 -13.37 -1.37
C ASP A 99 7.70 -12.68 -2.25
N LEU A 100 7.38 -11.41 -1.96
CA LEU A 100 6.43 -10.63 -2.74
C LEU A 100 6.85 -10.48 -4.21
N ASN A 101 8.16 -10.40 -4.49
CA ASN A 101 8.68 -10.33 -5.85
C ASN A 101 8.53 -11.66 -6.62
N GLU A 102 8.40 -12.79 -5.92
CA GLU A 102 8.24 -14.12 -6.52
C GLU A 102 6.76 -14.49 -6.78
N LEU A 103 5.81 -13.74 -6.19
CA LEU A 103 4.35 -13.92 -6.32
C LEU A 103 3.80 -13.31 -7.62
N ASN A 104 4.41 -13.67 -8.75
CA ASN A 104 4.13 -13.09 -10.06
C ASN A 104 2.70 -13.36 -10.55
N TYR A 105 2.18 -14.57 -10.33
CA TYR A 105 0.84 -14.94 -10.78
C TYR A 105 -0.24 -14.25 -9.94
N LEU A 106 -0.08 -14.21 -8.61
CA LEU A 106 -0.97 -13.45 -7.74
C LEU A 106 -0.98 -11.97 -8.11
N GLU A 107 0.18 -11.37 -8.38
CA GLU A 107 0.26 -9.98 -8.84
C GLU A 107 -0.49 -9.76 -10.15
N TYR A 108 -0.37 -10.69 -11.11
CA TYR A 108 -1.13 -10.66 -12.35
C TYR A 108 -2.64 -10.67 -12.11
N VAL A 109 -3.14 -11.53 -11.22
CA VAL A 109 -4.58 -11.60 -10.90
C VAL A 109 -5.08 -10.30 -10.27
N ILE A 110 -4.29 -9.68 -9.39
CA ILE A 110 -4.60 -8.36 -8.81
C ILE A 110 -4.66 -7.28 -9.91
N LYS A 111 -3.69 -7.27 -10.82
CA LYS A 111 -3.66 -6.34 -11.97
C LYS A 111 -4.88 -6.51 -12.88
N VAL A 112 -5.31 -7.74 -13.15
CA VAL A 112 -6.55 -8.01 -13.91
C VAL A 112 -7.78 -7.49 -13.17
N GLY A 113 -7.90 -7.74 -11.85
CA GLY A 113 -8.98 -7.20 -11.03
C GLY A 113 -9.08 -5.67 -11.11
N PHE A 114 -7.93 -4.98 -11.07
CA PHE A 114 -7.87 -3.53 -11.24
C PHE A 114 -8.34 -3.06 -12.62
N LEU A 115 -7.94 -3.76 -13.69
CA LEU A 115 -8.32 -3.43 -15.06
C LEU A 115 -9.81 -3.65 -15.32
N LEU A 116 -10.39 -4.73 -14.80
CA LEU A 116 -11.82 -5.00 -14.91
C LEU A 116 -12.64 -3.92 -14.20
N LYS A 117 -12.27 -3.57 -12.96
CA LYS A 117 -12.89 -2.47 -12.22
C LYS A 117 -12.89 -1.18 -13.06
N LYS A 118 -11.74 -0.82 -13.63
CA LYS A 118 -11.59 0.38 -14.46
C LYS A 118 -12.45 0.33 -15.73
N THR A 119 -12.59 -0.84 -16.34
CA THR A 119 -13.35 -0.99 -17.58
C THR A 119 -14.86 -0.88 -17.33
N ILE A 120 -15.37 -1.52 -16.29
CA ILE A 120 -16.82 -1.49 -15.95
C ILE A 120 -17.25 -0.08 -15.56
N THR A 121 -16.48 0.62 -14.72
CA THR A 121 -16.81 2.00 -14.33
C THR A 121 -16.81 2.98 -15.51
N LYS A 122 -16.05 2.71 -16.59
CA LYS A 122 -16.09 3.51 -17.82
C LYS A 122 -17.33 3.26 -18.67
N ILE A 123 -17.93 2.07 -18.60
CA ILE A 123 -19.13 1.71 -19.35
C ILE A 123 -20.39 2.29 -18.69
N GLU A 124 -20.41 2.39 -17.37
CA GLU A 124 -21.56 2.94 -16.62
C GLU A 124 -21.67 4.47 -16.63
N LYS A 125 -20.62 5.19 -17.06
CA LYS A 125 -20.69 6.64 -17.23
C LYS A 125 -20.88 6.98 -18.71
N PRO A 126 -22.05 7.53 -19.11
CA PRO A 126 -22.30 7.99 -20.48
C PRO A 126 -21.40 9.16 -20.89
#